data_AF-A0A534Y5W6-F1
#
_entry.id   AF-A0A534Y5W6-F1
#
_cell.length_a   1.000
_cell.length_b   1.000
_cell.length_c   1.000
_cell.angle_alpha   90.00
_cell.angle_beta   90.00
_cell.angle_gamma   90.00
#
_symmetry.space_group_name_H-M   'P 1'
#
loop_
_entity.id
_entity.type
_entity.pdbx_description
1 polymer ?
#
loop_
_entity_poly.entity_id
_entity_poly.type
_entity_poly.pdbx_seq_one_letter_code
_entity_poly.pdbx_strand_id
1 'polypeptide(L)'
;MAPRFDLVAFDLYGTLLDVRGLAGALERHLGPDAAEILGKWRTAQLEETWELNKNAKYQPWDRVTANALAHVAPSVPAAARAGACEEWITVPAYSDAGSALASLRAASIKTAVLSNGTPAMIRAALLHAGLEVDAIRSVDTVGVYKPDPRVYALLDQLAPRDRTLFVSANGWDAEGAKRDGRTVAFLERGNPPPGVEPDLRARSLRELIEQIAAPDWRLRGVRVVKGTELDTNTPQTPGMNRAAAITYARAGAEKLWAGTVKIHANAKTGAHHHGPVESVIYVVSGKARMRWGDRLEFTAEAGPGDFIYVPPYVPHQEINASREEPLDCVIIRSGQEPVVVNLDIAPAEAPEEVRWVDGLHR
;
A
#
# COMPACT_ATOMS: atom_id res chain seq x y z
N MET A 1 0.61 10.49 1.35
CA MET A 1 0.30 9.28 2.15
C MET A 1 0.33 8.08 1.24
N ALA A 2 1.14 7.06 1.56
CA ALA A 2 1.16 5.82 0.80
C ALA A 2 -0.21 5.11 0.86
N PRO A 3 -0.66 4.49 -0.25
CA PRO A 3 -1.96 3.82 -0.29
C PRO A 3 -2.04 2.67 0.70
N ARG A 4 -3.27 2.30 1.13
CA ARG A 4 -3.51 1.17 2.04
C ARG A 4 -3.10 -0.16 1.42
N PHE A 5 -3.24 -0.31 0.11
CA PHE A 5 -2.88 -1.50 -0.66
C PHE A 5 -1.89 -1.13 -1.76
N ASP A 6 -0.94 -2.01 -2.04
CA ASP A 6 -0.05 -1.90 -3.21
C ASP A 6 -0.67 -2.57 -4.45
N LEU A 7 -1.59 -3.52 -4.22
CA LEU A 7 -2.27 -4.29 -5.25
C LEU A 7 -3.76 -4.44 -4.94
N VAL A 8 -4.60 -4.23 -5.94
CA VAL A 8 -6.00 -4.67 -5.97
C VAL A 8 -6.16 -5.72 -7.06
N ALA A 9 -6.44 -6.96 -6.66
CA ALA A 9 -6.66 -8.08 -7.55
C ALA A 9 -8.15 -8.37 -7.68
N PHE A 10 -8.64 -8.50 -8.90
CA PHE A 10 -10.04 -8.72 -9.21
C PHE A 10 -10.27 -10.13 -9.72
N ASP A 11 -11.35 -10.75 -9.26
CA ASP A 11 -12.04 -11.74 -10.09
C ASP A 11 -12.57 -11.10 -11.39
N LEU A 12 -12.78 -11.90 -12.43
CA LEU A 12 -13.19 -11.41 -13.74
C LEU A 12 -14.70 -11.57 -13.97
N TYR A 13 -15.16 -12.81 -14.12
CA TYR A 13 -16.50 -13.14 -14.58
C TYR A 13 -17.53 -13.01 -13.45
N GLY A 14 -18.41 -12.02 -13.56
CA GLY A 14 -19.38 -11.64 -12.53
C GLY A 14 -18.92 -10.48 -11.65
N THR A 15 -17.65 -10.06 -11.75
CA THR A 15 -17.05 -9.00 -10.92
C THR A 15 -16.73 -7.76 -11.75
N LEU A 16 -15.81 -7.88 -12.72
CA LEU A 16 -15.50 -6.84 -13.71
C LEU A 16 -16.38 -6.96 -14.95
N LEU A 17 -16.73 -8.20 -15.34
CA LEU A 17 -17.55 -8.50 -16.52
C LEU A 17 -18.95 -8.98 -16.10
N ASP A 18 -20.00 -8.43 -16.72
CA ASP A 18 -21.40 -8.81 -16.47
C ASP A 18 -21.81 -9.98 -17.39
N VAL A 19 -21.68 -11.20 -16.87
CA VAL A 19 -22.04 -12.43 -17.60
C VAL A 19 -23.48 -12.37 -18.12
N ARG A 20 -24.42 -11.76 -17.38
CA ARG A 20 -25.83 -11.68 -17.80
C ARG A 20 -26.02 -10.82 -19.04
N GLY A 21 -25.15 -9.83 -19.24
CA GLY A 21 -25.15 -8.95 -20.41
C GLY A 21 -24.85 -9.68 -21.72
N LEU A 22 -24.35 -10.92 -21.66
CA LEU A 22 -24.07 -11.73 -22.84
C LEU A 22 -25.34 -12.28 -23.53
N ALA A 23 -26.48 -12.31 -22.83
CA ALA A 23 -27.71 -12.98 -23.32
C ALA A 23 -28.12 -12.54 -24.74
N GLY A 24 -28.11 -11.23 -25.03
CA GLY A 24 -28.50 -10.71 -26.34
C GLY A 24 -27.59 -11.15 -27.48
N ALA A 25 -26.27 -11.25 -27.25
CA ALA A 25 -25.33 -11.74 -28.26
C ALA A 25 -25.54 -13.24 -28.56
N LEU A 26 -26.04 -14.00 -27.57
CA LEU A 26 -26.28 -15.43 -27.69
C LEU A 26 -27.59 -15.79 -28.39
N GLU A 27 -28.56 -14.87 -28.51
CA GLU A 27 -29.86 -15.15 -29.15
C GLU A 27 -29.71 -15.71 -30.58
N ARG A 28 -28.72 -15.21 -31.33
CA ARG A 28 -28.42 -15.69 -32.70
C ARG A 28 -27.98 -17.15 -32.77
N HIS A 29 -27.51 -17.71 -31.65
CA HIS A 29 -27.00 -19.08 -31.55
C HIS A 29 -27.94 -19.99 -30.76
N LEU A 30 -28.50 -19.49 -29.67
CA LEU A 30 -29.27 -20.26 -28.69
C LEU A 30 -30.78 -20.04 -28.79
N GLY A 31 -31.21 -19.10 -29.63
CA GLY A 31 -32.63 -18.77 -29.82
C GLY A 31 -33.19 -17.89 -28.70
N PRO A 32 -34.52 -17.76 -28.60
CA PRO A 32 -35.19 -16.86 -27.66
C PRO A 32 -34.94 -17.20 -26.18
N ASP A 33 -34.58 -18.45 -25.89
CA ASP A 33 -34.31 -18.92 -24.52
C ASP A 33 -32.84 -18.69 -24.08
N ALA A 34 -32.07 -17.90 -24.84
CA ALA A 34 -30.63 -17.68 -24.61
C ALA A 34 -30.31 -17.23 -23.18
N ALA A 35 -31.13 -16.36 -22.59
CA ALA A 35 -30.93 -15.88 -21.22
C ALA A 35 -31.07 -17.01 -20.18
N GLU A 36 -32.06 -17.90 -20.35
CA GLU A 36 -32.27 -19.04 -19.47
C GLU A 36 -31.14 -20.07 -19.62
N ILE A 37 -30.76 -20.37 -20.87
CA ILE A 37 -29.66 -21.28 -21.18
C ILE A 37 -28.35 -20.74 -20.60
N LEU A 38 -28.08 -19.44 -20.72
CA LEU A 38 -26.90 -18.79 -20.16
C LEU A 38 -26.83 -18.93 -18.63
N GLY A 39 -27.96 -18.79 -17.93
CA GLY A 39 -28.03 -19.02 -16.49
C GLY A 39 -27.65 -20.46 -16.11
N LYS A 40 -28.26 -21.44 -16.78
CA LYS A 40 -27.95 -22.87 -16.58
C LYS A 40 -26.50 -23.19 -16.94
N TRP A 41 -26.01 -22.63 -18.04
CA TRP A 41 -24.64 -22.80 -18.53
C TRP A 41 -23.62 -22.27 -17.52
N ARG A 42 -23.86 -21.08 -16.96
CA ARG A 42 -22.98 -20.50 -15.94
C ARG A 42 -22.89 -21.37 -14.68
N THR A 43 -24.02 -21.92 -14.22
CA THR A 43 -24.05 -22.85 -13.09
C THR A 43 -23.26 -24.12 -13.42
N ALA A 44 -23.52 -24.75 -14.57
CA ALA A 44 -22.84 -25.98 -14.99
C ALA A 44 -21.32 -25.80 -15.14
N GLN A 45 -20.86 -24.65 -15.65
CA GLN A 45 -19.43 -24.33 -15.72
C GLN A 45 -18.76 -24.38 -14.34
N LEU A 46 -19.38 -23.75 -13.33
CA LEU A 46 -18.83 -23.69 -11.97
C LEU A 46 -18.90 -25.05 -11.27
N GLU A 47 -19.97 -25.81 -11.47
CA GLU A 47 -20.10 -27.16 -10.92
C GLU A 47 -19.04 -28.11 -11.51
N GLU A 48 -18.79 -28.04 -12.82
CA GLU A 48 -17.76 -28.83 -13.49
C GLU A 48 -16.37 -28.53 -12.94
N THR A 49 -16.02 -27.26 -12.67
CA THR A 49 -14.70 -26.95 -12.08
C THR A 49 -14.53 -27.49 -10.68
N TRP A 50 -15.56 -27.44 -9.84
CA TRP A 50 -15.51 -28.03 -8.50
C TRP A 50 -15.43 -29.54 -8.54
N GLU A 51 -16.11 -30.18 -9.50
CA GLU A 51 -16.04 -31.63 -9.69
C GLU A 51 -14.66 -32.08 -10.20
N LEU A 52 -14.05 -31.32 -11.12
CA LEU A 52 -12.67 -31.54 -11.54
C LEU A 52 -11.70 -31.45 -10.36
N ASN A 53 -11.82 -30.40 -9.53
CA ASN A 53 -11.00 -30.24 -8.34
C ASN A 53 -11.16 -31.41 -7.35
N LYS A 54 -12.41 -31.84 -7.04
CA LYS A 54 -12.68 -32.97 -6.14
C LYS A 54 -12.02 -34.26 -6.62
N ASN A 55 -11.97 -34.47 -7.93
CA ASN A 55 -11.39 -35.66 -8.55
C ASN A 55 -9.90 -35.51 -8.87
N ALA A 56 -9.24 -34.44 -8.42
CA ALA A 56 -7.84 -34.11 -8.74
C ALA A 56 -7.55 -34.14 -10.25
N LYS A 57 -8.52 -33.68 -11.06
CA LYS A 57 -8.41 -33.53 -12.50
C LYS A 57 -8.41 -32.06 -12.88
N TYR A 58 -7.92 -31.77 -14.07
CA TYR A 58 -7.94 -30.43 -14.63
C TYR A 58 -8.18 -30.48 -16.13
N GLN A 59 -9.00 -29.57 -16.61
CA GLN A 59 -9.19 -29.24 -18.02
C GLN A 59 -9.12 -27.73 -18.15
N PRO A 60 -8.62 -27.17 -19.27
CA PRO A 60 -8.63 -25.73 -19.47
C PRO A 60 -10.05 -25.17 -19.59
N TRP A 61 -10.22 -23.90 -19.23
CA TRP A 61 -11.53 -23.28 -19.10
C TRP A 61 -12.36 -23.23 -20.39
N ASP A 62 -11.73 -23.13 -21.56
CA ASP A 62 -12.41 -23.21 -22.86
C ASP A 62 -13.14 -24.56 -23.04
N ARG A 63 -12.53 -25.65 -22.58
CA ARG A 63 -13.13 -27.00 -22.60
C ARG A 63 -14.27 -27.12 -21.61
N VAL A 64 -14.09 -26.64 -20.38
CA VAL A 64 -15.16 -26.59 -19.37
C VAL A 64 -16.35 -25.78 -19.88
N THR A 65 -16.10 -24.61 -20.48
CA THR A 65 -17.13 -23.77 -21.11
C THR A 65 -17.88 -24.53 -22.20
N ALA A 66 -17.20 -25.22 -23.11
CA ALA A 66 -17.85 -25.99 -24.18
C ALA A 66 -18.63 -27.21 -23.65
N ASN A 67 -18.06 -27.96 -22.70
CA ASN A 67 -18.69 -29.14 -22.09
C ASN A 67 -19.97 -28.77 -21.35
N ALA A 68 -19.91 -27.72 -20.52
CA ALA A 68 -21.06 -27.24 -19.77
C ALA A 68 -22.21 -26.82 -20.72
N LEU A 69 -21.92 -26.17 -21.85
CA LEU A 69 -22.96 -25.80 -22.83
C LEU A 69 -23.58 -27.04 -23.48
N ALA A 70 -22.73 -28.00 -23.87
CA ALA A 70 -23.18 -29.27 -24.43
C ALA A 70 -24.09 -30.04 -23.48
N HIS A 71 -23.81 -29.98 -22.17
CA HIS A 71 -24.59 -30.63 -21.13
C HIS A 71 -25.97 -29.98 -20.95
N VAL A 72 -26.04 -28.65 -20.86
CA VAL A 72 -27.30 -27.95 -20.56
C VAL A 72 -28.18 -27.71 -21.80
N ALA A 73 -27.60 -27.74 -22.99
CA ALA A 73 -28.30 -27.49 -24.26
C ALA A 73 -28.00 -28.58 -25.32
N PRO A 74 -28.28 -29.86 -25.04
CA PRO A 74 -27.90 -30.97 -25.93
C PRO A 74 -28.66 -30.96 -27.27
N SER A 75 -29.84 -30.35 -27.31
CA SER A 75 -30.65 -30.19 -28.53
C SER A 75 -30.11 -29.11 -29.47
N VAL A 76 -29.26 -28.20 -28.99
CA VAL A 76 -28.69 -27.13 -29.81
C VAL A 76 -27.61 -27.72 -30.75
N PRO A 77 -27.65 -27.45 -32.07
CA PRO A 77 -26.67 -27.95 -33.02
C PRO A 77 -25.23 -27.61 -32.60
N ALA A 78 -24.29 -28.53 -32.87
CA ALA A 78 -22.89 -28.37 -32.46
C ALA A 78 -22.24 -27.06 -32.98
N ALA A 79 -22.55 -26.67 -34.21
CA ALA A 79 -22.06 -25.41 -34.79
C ALA A 79 -22.60 -24.17 -34.05
N ALA A 80 -23.86 -24.20 -33.62
CA ALA A 80 -24.46 -23.11 -32.86
C ALA A 80 -23.87 -23.02 -31.44
N ARG A 81 -23.62 -24.18 -30.79
CA ARG A 81 -22.90 -24.23 -29.50
C ARG A 81 -21.46 -23.70 -29.62
N ALA A 82 -20.76 -24.02 -30.71
CA ALA A 82 -19.42 -23.49 -30.97
C ALA A 82 -19.44 -21.97 -31.10
N GLY A 83 -20.37 -21.41 -31.89
CA GLY A 83 -20.54 -19.95 -32.01
C GLY A 83 -20.89 -19.26 -30.68
N ALA A 84 -21.73 -19.89 -29.85
CA ALA A 84 -22.02 -19.39 -28.50
C ALA A 84 -20.77 -19.41 -27.59
N CYS A 85 -19.87 -20.38 -27.73
CA CYS A 85 -18.61 -20.40 -26.99
C CYS A 85 -17.64 -19.30 -27.45
N GLU A 86 -17.64 -18.96 -28.75
CA GLU A 86 -16.87 -17.82 -29.27
C GLU A 86 -17.39 -16.49 -28.69
N GLU A 87 -18.71 -16.33 -28.58
CA GLU A 87 -19.33 -15.18 -27.92
C GLU A 87 -18.99 -15.07 -26.43
N TRP A 88 -18.55 -16.13 -25.77
CA TRP A 88 -18.13 -16.04 -24.36
C TRP A 88 -16.96 -15.06 -24.14
N ILE A 89 -16.20 -14.73 -25.19
CA ILE A 89 -15.12 -13.74 -25.13
C ILE A 89 -15.68 -12.31 -25.11
N THR A 90 -16.92 -12.09 -25.56
CA THR A 90 -17.54 -10.76 -25.73
C THR A 90 -18.35 -10.30 -24.52
N VAL A 91 -18.23 -10.98 -23.37
CA VAL A 91 -18.94 -10.59 -22.13
C VAL A 91 -18.65 -9.11 -21.81
N PRO A 92 -19.68 -8.26 -21.68
CA PRO A 92 -19.48 -6.83 -21.48
C PRO A 92 -18.93 -6.52 -20.08
N ALA A 93 -18.18 -5.43 -19.95
CA ALA A 93 -17.82 -4.89 -18.64
C ALA A 93 -19.04 -4.33 -17.91
N TYR A 94 -19.02 -4.37 -16.58
CA TYR A 94 -19.87 -3.47 -15.79
C TYR A 94 -19.48 -2.01 -16.05
N SER A 95 -20.47 -1.12 -16.05
CA SER A 95 -20.28 0.30 -16.39
C SER A 95 -19.33 1.06 -15.45
N ASP A 96 -19.09 0.54 -14.25
CA ASP A 96 -18.18 1.11 -13.25
C ASP A 96 -16.77 0.50 -13.25
N ALA A 97 -16.50 -0.52 -14.07
CA ALA A 97 -15.23 -1.23 -14.08
C ALA A 97 -14.06 -0.37 -14.59
N GLY A 98 -14.23 0.26 -15.76
CA GLY A 98 -13.16 1.05 -16.39
C GLY A 98 -12.74 2.26 -15.53
N SER A 99 -13.71 2.97 -14.96
CA SER A 99 -13.42 4.13 -14.10
C SER A 99 -12.77 3.73 -12.77
N ALA A 100 -13.15 2.58 -12.19
CA ALA A 100 -12.50 2.06 -10.99
C ALA A 100 -11.03 1.69 -11.22
N LEU A 101 -10.71 1.00 -12.33
CA LEU A 101 -9.34 0.67 -12.70
C LEU A 101 -8.50 1.93 -12.96
N ALA A 102 -9.08 2.94 -13.63
CA ALA A 102 -8.41 4.22 -13.85
C ALA A 102 -8.10 4.96 -12.53
N SER A 103 -9.04 4.97 -11.59
CA SER A 103 -8.84 5.57 -10.26
C SER A 103 -7.73 4.88 -9.45
N LEU A 104 -7.66 3.55 -9.51
CA LEU A 104 -6.57 2.79 -8.87
C LEU A 104 -5.20 3.14 -9.46
N ARG A 105 -5.12 3.22 -10.80
CA ARG A 105 -3.90 3.62 -11.50
C ARG A 105 -3.48 5.05 -11.12
N ALA A 106 -4.43 5.99 -11.05
CA ALA A 106 -4.17 7.36 -10.61
C ALA A 106 -3.67 7.43 -9.16
N ALA A 107 -4.12 6.52 -8.29
CA ALA A 107 -3.63 6.37 -6.93
C ALA A 107 -2.31 5.60 -6.81
N SER A 108 -1.66 5.25 -7.93
CA SER A 108 -0.44 4.43 -7.98
C SER A 108 -0.59 3.05 -7.33
N ILE A 109 -1.80 2.48 -7.37
CA ILE A 109 -2.10 1.12 -6.89
C ILE A 109 -2.12 0.18 -8.09
N LYS A 110 -1.36 -0.92 -8.03
CA LYS A 110 -1.33 -1.91 -9.10
C LYS A 110 -2.66 -2.67 -9.16
N THR A 111 -3.01 -3.11 -10.36
CA THR A 111 -4.23 -3.86 -10.65
C THR A 111 -3.87 -5.23 -11.24
N ALA A 112 -4.59 -6.27 -10.83
CA ALA A 112 -4.47 -7.58 -11.44
C ALA A 112 -5.82 -8.25 -11.63
N VAL A 113 -5.90 -9.17 -12.58
CA VAL A 113 -6.99 -10.14 -12.67
C VAL A 113 -6.49 -11.50 -12.21
N LEU A 114 -7.25 -12.16 -11.33
CA LEU A 114 -7.10 -13.58 -10.99
C LEU A 114 -8.38 -14.30 -11.40
N SER A 115 -8.32 -15.16 -12.42
CA SER A 115 -9.51 -15.75 -13.04
C SER A 115 -9.34 -17.24 -13.35
N ASN A 116 -10.47 -17.95 -13.39
CA ASN A 116 -10.55 -19.32 -13.87
C ASN A 116 -10.30 -19.43 -15.39
N GLY A 117 -10.44 -18.33 -16.15
CA GLY A 117 -10.24 -18.34 -17.60
C GLY A 117 -8.80 -18.68 -18.00
N THR A 118 -8.61 -19.21 -19.22
CA THR A 118 -7.28 -19.40 -19.78
C THR A 118 -6.60 -18.04 -20.02
N PRO A 119 -5.25 -17.95 -20.05
CA PRO A 119 -4.58 -16.68 -20.29
C PRO A 119 -5.00 -15.98 -21.59
N ALA A 120 -5.27 -16.74 -22.65
CA ALA A 120 -5.74 -16.21 -23.93
C ALA A 120 -7.16 -15.66 -23.81
N MET A 121 -8.07 -16.38 -23.16
CA MET A 121 -9.45 -15.94 -22.95
C MET A 121 -9.53 -14.69 -22.08
N ILE A 122 -8.75 -14.62 -21.00
CA ILE A 122 -8.73 -13.44 -20.13
C ILE A 122 -8.27 -12.20 -20.92
N ARG A 123 -7.18 -12.32 -21.69
CA ARG A 123 -6.67 -11.21 -22.51
C ARG A 123 -7.69 -10.75 -23.54
N ALA A 124 -8.33 -11.69 -24.24
CA ALA A 124 -9.31 -11.37 -25.26
C ALA A 124 -10.56 -10.72 -24.65
N ALA A 125 -11.04 -11.20 -23.50
CA ALA A 125 -12.18 -10.62 -22.80
C ALA A 125 -11.90 -9.21 -22.28
N LEU A 126 -10.73 -8.98 -21.68
CA LEU A 126 -10.31 -7.65 -21.23
C LEU A 126 -10.20 -6.67 -22.42
N LEU A 127 -9.60 -7.10 -23.53
CA LEU A 127 -9.48 -6.30 -24.74
C LEU A 127 -10.86 -5.91 -25.30
N HIS A 128 -11.76 -6.88 -25.43
CA HIS A 128 -13.12 -6.63 -25.93
C HIS A 128 -13.89 -5.67 -25.01
N ALA A 129 -13.74 -5.83 -23.70
CA ALA A 129 -14.37 -5.00 -22.69
C ALA A 129 -13.73 -3.61 -22.52
N GLY A 130 -12.63 -3.32 -23.22
CA GLY A 130 -11.89 -2.06 -23.09
C GLY A 130 -11.25 -1.86 -21.70
N LEU A 131 -10.90 -2.95 -21.01
CA LEU A 131 -10.32 -2.92 -19.66
C LEU A 131 -8.83 -3.23 -19.71
N GLU A 132 -8.04 -2.45 -18.98
CA GLU A 132 -6.59 -2.66 -18.83
C GLU A 132 -6.22 -2.89 -17.36
N VAL A 133 -5.40 -3.91 -17.13
CA VAL A 133 -4.82 -4.22 -15.81
C VAL A 133 -3.32 -4.48 -15.93
N ASP A 134 -2.57 -4.26 -14.85
CA ASP A 134 -1.11 -4.41 -14.85
C ASP A 134 -0.65 -5.87 -14.92
N ALA A 135 -1.48 -6.81 -14.43
CA ALA A 135 -1.16 -8.23 -14.43
C ALA A 135 -2.38 -9.15 -14.63
N ILE A 136 -2.14 -10.31 -15.23
CA ILE A 136 -3.10 -11.41 -15.34
C ILE A 136 -2.54 -12.64 -14.63
N ARG A 137 -3.39 -13.31 -13.85
CA ARG A 137 -3.16 -14.61 -13.22
C ARG A 137 -4.30 -15.54 -13.58
N SER A 138 -3.94 -16.66 -14.19
CA SER A 138 -4.86 -17.71 -14.59
C SER A 138 -4.61 -18.95 -13.75
N VAL A 139 -5.70 -19.62 -13.36
CA VAL A 139 -5.69 -20.95 -12.76
C VAL A 139 -4.91 -21.99 -13.57
N ASP A 140 -4.80 -21.81 -14.89
CA ASP A 140 -4.03 -22.70 -15.77
C ASP A 140 -2.58 -22.86 -15.33
N THR A 141 -2.03 -21.85 -14.63
CA THR A 141 -0.67 -21.86 -14.10
C THR A 141 -0.47 -22.92 -13.01
N VAL A 142 -1.53 -23.27 -12.28
CA VAL A 142 -1.49 -24.20 -11.13
C VAL A 142 -2.31 -25.47 -11.36
N GLY A 143 -3.05 -25.55 -12.47
CA GLY A 143 -3.81 -26.74 -12.85
C GLY A 143 -4.93 -27.09 -11.87
N VAL A 144 -5.50 -26.09 -11.18
CA VAL A 144 -6.67 -26.25 -10.30
C VAL A 144 -7.49 -24.97 -10.27
N TYR A 145 -8.80 -25.11 -10.05
CA TYR A 145 -9.72 -23.98 -10.03
C TYR A 145 -9.87 -23.36 -8.64
N LYS A 146 -10.34 -22.10 -8.62
CA LYS A 146 -10.85 -21.48 -7.38
C LYS A 146 -11.95 -22.38 -6.77
N PRO A 147 -12.09 -22.49 -5.44
CA PRO A 147 -11.38 -21.74 -4.40
C PRO A 147 -10.13 -22.45 -3.82
N ASP A 148 -9.38 -23.23 -4.60
CA ASP A 148 -8.14 -23.86 -4.11
C ASP A 148 -7.09 -22.77 -3.72
N PRO A 149 -6.45 -22.86 -2.53
CA PRO A 149 -5.50 -21.86 -2.04
C PRO A 149 -4.31 -21.62 -2.98
N ARG A 150 -3.90 -22.62 -3.78
CA ARG A 150 -2.82 -22.48 -4.76
C ARG A 150 -3.13 -21.43 -5.83
N VAL A 151 -4.41 -21.22 -6.13
CA VAL A 151 -4.83 -20.19 -7.08
C VAL A 151 -4.59 -18.79 -6.52
N TYR A 152 -4.98 -18.56 -5.27
CA TYR A 152 -4.81 -17.27 -4.63
C TYR A 152 -3.33 -16.92 -4.42
N ALA A 153 -2.49 -17.90 -4.10
CA ALA A 153 -1.03 -17.74 -3.97
C ALA A 153 -0.33 -17.17 -5.22
N LEU A 154 -0.95 -17.24 -6.41
CA LEU A 154 -0.43 -16.60 -7.62
C LEU A 154 -0.27 -15.08 -7.52
N LEU A 155 -0.95 -14.45 -6.56
CA LEU A 155 -0.85 -13.01 -6.29
C LEU A 155 0.39 -12.65 -5.45
N ASP A 156 1.00 -13.61 -4.74
CA ASP A 156 2.12 -13.34 -3.82
C ASP A 156 3.39 -12.86 -4.53
N GLN A 157 3.49 -13.10 -5.85
CA GLN A 157 4.56 -12.60 -6.70
C GLN A 157 4.38 -11.13 -7.11
N LEU A 158 3.21 -10.53 -6.86
CA LEU A 158 2.87 -9.17 -7.30
C LEU A 158 2.95 -8.15 -6.15
N ALA A 159 2.53 -8.53 -4.95
CA ALA A 159 2.61 -7.72 -3.74
C ALA A 159 2.48 -8.61 -2.47
N PRO A 160 2.94 -8.13 -1.30
CA PRO A 160 2.70 -8.79 -0.01
C PRO A 160 1.20 -8.99 0.27
N ARG A 161 0.86 -10.07 0.99
CA ARG A 161 -0.54 -10.45 1.28
C ARG A 161 -1.30 -9.37 2.04
N ASP A 162 -0.68 -8.77 3.03
CA ASP A 162 -1.22 -7.67 3.85
C ASP A 162 -1.33 -6.33 3.10
N ARG A 163 -0.70 -6.26 1.92
CA ARG A 163 -0.78 -5.12 0.99
C ARG A 163 -1.62 -5.43 -0.26
N THR A 164 -2.31 -6.57 -0.29
CA THR A 164 -3.15 -7.00 -1.41
C THR A 164 -4.62 -7.07 -1.00
N LEU A 165 -5.48 -6.35 -1.72
CA LEU A 165 -6.93 -6.51 -1.64
C LEU A 165 -7.42 -7.42 -2.77
N PHE A 166 -8.14 -8.49 -2.43
CA PHE A 166 -8.85 -9.30 -3.41
C PHE A 166 -10.32 -8.89 -3.51
N VAL A 167 -10.83 -8.69 -4.72
CA VAL A 167 -12.19 -8.21 -4.98
C VAL A 167 -12.96 -9.25 -5.79
N SER A 168 -14.11 -9.68 -5.27
CA SER A 168 -14.99 -10.60 -5.98
C SER A 168 -16.46 -10.29 -5.69
N ALA A 169 -17.30 -10.41 -6.71
CA ALA A 169 -18.74 -10.43 -6.56
C ALA A 169 -19.29 -11.86 -6.41
N ASN A 170 -18.44 -12.88 -6.50
CA ASN A 170 -18.80 -14.28 -6.33
C ASN A 170 -18.54 -14.69 -4.86
N GLY A 171 -19.58 -14.97 -4.08
CA GLY A 171 -19.43 -15.25 -2.64
C GLY A 171 -18.50 -16.43 -2.34
N TRP A 172 -18.58 -17.50 -3.13
CA TRP A 172 -17.70 -18.67 -2.99
C TRP A 172 -16.21 -18.34 -3.24
N ASP A 173 -15.92 -17.36 -4.11
CA ASP A 173 -14.55 -16.95 -4.44
C ASP A 173 -14.01 -15.95 -3.41
N ALA A 174 -14.85 -15.02 -2.96
CA ALA A 174 -14.54 -14.13 -1.83
C ALA A 174 -14.22 -14.94 -0.56
N GLU A 175 -15.03 -15.98 -0.28
CA GLU A 175 -14.79 -16.88 0.84
C GLU A 175 -13.49 -17.68 0.69
N GLY A 176 -13.21 -18.20 -0.51
CA GLY A 176 -11.96 -18.91 -0.80
C GLY A 176 -10.73 -18.04 -0.51
N ALA A 177 -10.72 -16.81 -1.04
CA ALA A 177 -9.65 -15.86 -0.80
C ALA A 177 -9.52 -15.48 0.69
N LYS A 178 -10.65 -15.36 1.40
CA LYS A 178 -10.65 -15.04 2.84
C LYS A 178 -10.05 -16.18 3.66
N ARG A 179 -10.38 -17.43 3.33
CA ARG A 179 -9.82 -18.63 3.98
C ARG A 179 -8.33 -18.82 3.68
N ASP A 180 -7.82 -18.33 2.55
CA ASP A 180 -6.37 -18.24 2.24
C ASP A 180 -5.65 -17.17 3.09
N GLY A 181 -6.39 -16.33 3.82
CA GLY A 181 -5.86 -15.29 4.71
C GLY A 181 -5.68 -13.92 4.04
N ARG A 182 -6.35 -13.66 2.92
CA ARG A 182 -6.29 -12.36 2.23
C ARG A 182 -7.24 -11.33 2.84
N THR A 183 -6.93 -10.06 2.61
CA THR A 183 -7.93 -9.00 2.73
C THR A 183 -8.87 -9.06 1.54
N VAL A 184 -10.18 -9.13 1.78
CA VAL A 184 -11.20 -9.35 0.76
C VAL A 184 -12.27 -8.26 0.78
N ALA A 185 -12.60 -7.75 -0.41
CA ALA A 185 -13.80 -6.96 -0.65
C ALA A 185 -14.84 -7.80 -1.41
N PHE A 186 -16.05 -7.89 -0.86
CA PHE A 186 -17.19 -8.47 -1.54
C PHE A 186 -18.01 -7.39 -2.23
N LEU A 187 -18.28 -7.58 -3.53
CA LEU A 187 -19.05 -6.65 -4.35
C LEU A 187 -20.48 -7.17 -4.55
N GLU A 188 -21.47 -6.42 -4.07
CA GLU A 188 -22.87 -6.83 -4.03
C GLU A 188 -23.55 -6.65 -5.41
N ARG A 189 -23.31 -7.58 -6.33
CA ARG A 189 -23.92 -7.60 -7.68
C ARG A 189 -25.12 -8.55 -7.84
N GLY A 190 -25.68 -9.02 -6.71
CA GLY A 190 -26.84 -9.92 -6.66
C GLY A 190 -26.51 -11.41 -6.63
N ASN A 191 -25.23 -11.79 -6.55
CA ASN A 191 -24.83 -13.17 -6.29
C ASN A 191 -24.96 -13.52 -4.80
N PRO A 192 -25.03 -14.81 -4.43
CA PRO A 192 -25.00 -15.24 -3.03
C PRO A 192 -23.75 -14.69 -2.31
N PRO A 193 -23.90 -14.16 -1.08
CA PRO A 193 -22.78 -13.66 -0.29
C PRO A 193 -21.86 -14.80 0.19
N PRO A 194 -20.61 -14.50 0.56
CA PRO A 194 -19.73 -15.46 1.21
C PRO A 194 -20.31 -15.89 2.58
N GLY A 195 -20.03 -17.12 3.00
CA GLY A 195 -20.37 -17.60 4.34
C GLY A 195 -19.40 -17.10 5.43
N VAL A 196 -18.22 -16.62 5.03
CA VAL A 196 -17.25 -15.94 5.89
C VAL A 196 -17.29 -14.44 5.62
N GLU A 197 -17.32 -13.63 6.68
CA GLU A 197 -17.42 -12.17 6.54
C GLU A 197 -16.18 -11.58 5.83
N PRO A 198 -16.38 -10.82 4.73
CA PRO A 198 -15.29 -10.11 4.06
C PRO A 198 -14.81 -8.91 4.89
N ASP A 199 -13.64 -8.37 4.57
CA ASP A 199 -13.11 -7.18 5.25
C ASP A 199 -13.85 -5.91 4.82
N LEU A 200 -14.33 -5.89 3.58
CA LEU A 200 -15.06 -4.77 2.98
C LEU A 200 -16.27 -5.29 2.21
N ARG A 201 -17.35 -4.49 2.22
CA ARG A 201 -18.53 -4.68 1.37
C ARG A 201 -18.79 -3.40 0.60
N ALA A 202 -19.14 -3.54 -0.68
CA ALA A 202 -19.52 -2.42 -1.51
C ALA A 202 -20.59 -2.84 -2.51
N ARG A 203 -21.47 -1.92 -2.89
CA ARG A 203 -22.53 -2.12 -3.90
C ARG A 203 -22.08 -1.76 -5.31
N SER A 204 -20.94 -1.06 -5.42
CA SER A 204 -20.31 -0.70 -6.69
C SER A 204 -18.79 -0.66 -6.53
N LEU A 205 -18.07 -0.79 -7.65
CA LEU A 205 -16.62 -0.61 -7.64
C LEU A 205 -16.25 0.81 -7.24
N ARG A 206 -17.07 1.81 -7.61
CA ARG A 206 -16.89 3.19 -7.17
C ARG A 206 -16.90 3.32 -5.65
N GLU A 207 -17.92 2.78 -4.98
CA GLU A 207 -18.02 2.78 -3.51
C GLU A 207 -16.83 2.07 -2.87
N LEU A 208 -16.37 0.95 -3.45
CA LEU A 208 -15.17 0.26 -2.99
C LEU A 208 -13.92 1.16 -3.09
N ILE A 209 -13.72 1.84 -4.22
CA ILE A 209 -12.59 2.76 -4.40
C ILE A 209 -12.63 3.88 -3.37
N GLU A 210 -13.81 4.46 -3.11
CA GLU A 210 -13.99 5.50 -2.08
C GLU A 210 -13.61 4.96 -0.68
N GLN A 211 -14.01 3.73 -0.33
CA GLN A 211 -13.67 3.11 0.96
C GLN A 211 -12.16 2.86 1.14
N ILE A 212 -11.46 2.44 0.08
CA ILE A 212 -10.02 2.12 0.18
C ILE A 212 -9.11 3.34 -0.05
N ALA A 213 -9.65 4.41 -0.66
CA ALA A 213 -8.99 5.71 -0.77
C ALA A 213 -9.09 6.51 0.53
N ALA A 214 -10.12 6.27 1.35
CA ALA A 214 -10.26 6.90 2.65
C ALA A 214 -9.07 6.51 3.57
N PRO A 215 -8.36 7.48 4.18
CA PRO A 215 -7.30 7.17 5.13
C PRO A 215 -7.88 6.40 6.31
N ASP A 216 -7.28 5.26 6.66
CA ASP A 216 -7.59 4.56 7.90
C ASP A 216 -7.03 5.36 9.09
N TRP A 217 -7.80 6.34 9.55
CA TRP A 217 -7.37 7.21 10.65
C TRP A 217 -7.19 6.46 11.98
N ARG A 218 -7.82 5.28 12.14
CA ARG A 218 -7.63 4.46 13.33
C ARG A 218 -6.22 3.89 13.40
N LEU A 219 -5.67 3.43 12.28
CA LEU A 219 -4.34 2.81 12.23
C LEU A 219 -3.23 3.74 11.71
N ARG A 220 -3.57 4.78 10.95
CA ARG A 220 -2.63 5.70 10.28
C ARG A 220 -2.87 7.18 10.63
N GLY A 221 -3.64 7.44 11.68
CA GLY A 221 -3.85 8.78 12.22
C GLY A 221 -2.78 9.18 13.24
N VAL A 222 -3.21 9.72 14.37
CA VAL A 222 -2.31 10.22 15.42
C VAL A 222 -1.57 9.06 16.08
N ARG A 223 -0.23 9.16 16.12
CA ARG A 223 0.62 8.20 16.85
C ARG A 223 1.27 8.87 18.05
N VAL A 224 1.16 8.23 19.20
CA VAL A 224 1.86 8.61 20.43
C VAL A 224 3.04 7.66 20.61
N VAL A 225 4.27 8.18 20.57
CA VAL A 225 5.48 7.41 20.91
C VAL A 225 5.83 7.70 22.36
N LYS A 226 5.86 6.66 23.21
CA LYS A 226 6.17 6.85 24.63
C LYS A 226 7.67 7.08 24.82
N GLY A 227 8.05 7.85 25.83
CA GLY A 227 9.47 8.10 26.17
C GLY A 227 10.24 6.81 26.51
N THR A 228 9.54 5.75 26.90
CA THR A 228 10.11 4.41 27.14
C THR A 228 10.33 3.59 25.88
N GLU A 229 9.87 4.06 24.72
CA GLU A 229 9.91 3.33 23.45
C GLU A 229 10.92 3.94 22.46
N LEU A 230 11.68 4.95 22.85
CA LEU A 230 12.61 5.65 21.96
C LEU A 230 13.65 4.70 21.37
N ASP A 231 14.00 4.91 20.11
CA ASP A 231 15.01 4.12 19.41
C ASP A 231 16.40 4.66 19.70
N THR A 232 17.21 3.91 20.44
CA THR A 232 18.59 4.29 20.76
C THR A 232 19.58 3.93 19.65
N ASN A 233 19.16 3.22 18.60
CA ASN A 233 19.99 2.86 17.45
C ASN A 233 20.17 4.06 16.49
N THR A 234 20.79 5.12 17.01
CA THR A 234 21.11 6.34 16.27
C THR A 234 22.62 6.59 16.30
N PRO A 235 23.19 7.34 15.34
CA PRO A 235 24.59 7.75 15.40
C PRO A 235 24.89 8.54 16.69
N GLN A 236 25.79 8.00 17.50
CA GLN A 236 26.18 8.60 18.77
C GLN A 236 27.47 9.39 18.64
N THR A 237 27.60 10.44 19.45
CA THR A 237 28.84 11.20 19.63
C THR A 237 29.33 10.93 21.06
N PRO A 238 30.64 10.71 21.31
CA PRO A 238 31.14 10.51 22.67
C PRO A 238 30.67 11.63 23.63
N GLY A 239 30.11 11.23 24.78
CA GLY A 239 29.53 12.17 25.75
C GLY A 239 28.08 12.60 25.45
N MET A 240 27.44 12.03 24.43
CA MET A 240 26.05 12.31 24.06
C MET A 240 25.28 11.02 23.80
N ASN A 241 24.05 10.96 24.29
CA ASN A 241 23.12 9.86 24.08
C ASN A 241 21.89 10.39 23.33
N ARG A 242 21.71 9.92 22.09
CA ARG A 242 20.59 10.25 21.23
C ARG A 242 19.59 9.11 21.15
N ALA A 243 18.31 9.44 21.14
CA ALA A 243 17.25 8.48 20.89
C ALA A 243 16.16 9.07 19.98
N ALA A 244 15.72 8.34 18.96
CA ALA A 244 14.72 8.81 18.00
C ALA A 244 13.30 8.48 18.46
N ALA A 245 12.39 9.46 18.31
CA ALA A 245 10.96 9.30 18.56
C ALA A 245 10.19 9.20 17.24
N ILE A 246 10.41 10.14 16.32
CA ILE A 246 9.68 10.30 15.07
C ILE A 246 10.66 10.15 13.90
N THR A 247 10.46 9.10 13.10
CA THR A 247 11.21 8.82 11.87
C THR A 247 10.26 8.25 10.81
N TYR A 248 10.71 8.09 9.56
CA TYR A 248 9.96 7.35 8.54
C TYR A 248 9.62 5.93 9.02
N ALA A 249 10.65 5.17 9.44
CA ALA A 249 10.48 3.78 9.86
C ALA A 249 9.55 3.63 11.08
N ARG A 250 9.54 4.59 12.00
CA ARG A 250 8.75 4.51 13.23
C ARG A 250 7.38 5.14 13.13
N ALA A 251 7.23 6.26 12.43
CA ALA A 251 6.00 7.05 12.44
C ALA A 251 5.45 7.34 11.04
N GLY A 252 6.12 6.89 9.97
CA GLY A 252 5.78 7.26 8.59
C GLY A 252 6.08 8.72 8.28
N ALA A 253 6.94 9.38 9.07
CA ALA A 253 7.28 10.78 8.85
C ALA A 253 8.12 10.94 7.57
N GLU A 254 7.71 11.86 6.70
CA GLU A 254 8.41 12.12 5.42
C GLU A 254 9.28 13.37 5.50
N LYS A 255 8.83 14.40 6.24
CA LYS A 255 9.44 15.74 6.23
C LYS A 255 10.18 16.11 7.50
N LEU A 256 10.04 15.31 8.57
CA LEU A 256 10.58 15.64 9.88
C LEU A 256 11.17 14.41 10.56
N TRP A 257 12.33 14.60 11.16
CA TRP A 257 12.90 13.70 12.16
C TRP A 257 12.83 14.37 13.52
N ALA A 258 12.48 13.64 14.58
CA ALA A 258 12.53 14.16 15.94
C ALA A 258 13.03 13.11 16.94
N GLY A 259 13.82 13.57 17.91
CA GLY A 259 14.39 12.73 18.95
C GLY A 259 14.85 13.54 20.15
N THR A 260 15.41 12.85 21.13
CA THR A 260 16.03 13.44 22.31
C THR A 260 17.53 13.31 22.23
N VAL A 261 18.22 14.24 22.87
CA VAL A 261 19.65 14.16 23.16
C VAL A 261 19.87 14.45 24.63
N LYS A 262 20.68 13.61 25.28
CA LYS A 262 21.24 13.85 26.60
C LYS A 262 22.75 14.06 26.43
N ILE A 263 23.24 15.23 26.80
CA ILE A 263 24.64 15.62 26.71
C ILE A 263 25.23 15.57 28.13
N HIS A 264 26.26 14.77 28.34
CA HIS A 264 26.88 14.60 29.65
C HIS A 264 27.50 15.91 30.15
N ALA A 265 27.69 16.01 31.47
CA ALA A 265 28.38 17.12 32.08
C ALA A 265 29.76 17.35 31.43
N ASN A 266 30.07 18.61 31.12
CA ASN A 266 31.30 19.04 30.47
C ASN A 266 31.59 18.41 29.08
N ALA A 267 30.62 17.74 28.47
CA ALA A 267 30.78 17.16 27.14
C ALA A 267 30.61 18.23 26.04
N LYS A 268 31.29 18.00 24.91
CA LYS A 268 31.20 18.82 23.71
C LYS A 268 31.36 17.97 22.46
N THR A 269 30.75 18.38 21.37
CA THR A 269 30.98 17.77 20.05
C THR A 269 32.30 18.25 19.44
N GLY A 270 32.76 17.54 18.41
CA GLY A 270 33.63 18.14 17.39
C GLY A 270 32.88 19.19 16.56
N ALA A 271 33.62 19.98 15.78
CA ALA A 271 33.01 20.90 14.82
C ALA A 271 32.34 20.09 13.71
N HIS A 272 31.11 20.45 13.34
CA HIS A 272 30.37 19.74 12.29
C HIS A 272 29.28 20.60 11.66
N HIS A 273 28.71 20.12 10.56
CA HIS A 273 27.45 20.63 10.01
C HIS A 273 26.54 19.47 9.59
N HIS A 274 25.26 19.76 9.38
CA HIS A 274 24.24 18.77 9.03
C HIS A 274 23.82 18.81 7.56
N GLY A 275 24.74 19.24 6.68
CA GLY A 275 24.45 19.40 5.25
C GLY A 275 23.22 20.29 5.00
N PRO A 276 22.25 19.86 4.17
CA PRO A 276 21.09 20.69 3.79
C PRO A 276 19.98 20.76 4.85
N VAL A 277 20.06 20.01 5.96
CA VAL A 277 18.95 19.98 6.92
C VAL A 277 18.98 21.18 7.85
N GLU A 278 17.80 21.70 8.15
CA GLU A 278 17.58 22.66 9.22
C GLU A 278 17.41 21.90 10.54
N SER A 279 17.94 22.43 11.64
CA SER A 279 17.77 21.84 12.97
C SER A 279 17.17 22.83 13.96
N VAL A 280 16.22 22.36 14.75
CA VAL A 280 15.68 23.05 15.92
C VAL A 280 16.01 22.21 17.15
N ILE A 281 16.60 22.84 18.16
CA ILE A 281 16.89 22.23 19.45
C ILE A 281 16.07 22.97 20.50
N TYR A 282 15.27 22.25 21.27
CA TYR A 282 14.54 22.77 22.43
C TYR A 282 15.19 22.25 23.70
N VAL A 283 15.61 23.16 24.59
CA VAL A 283 16.29 22.79 25.84
C VAL A 283 15.24 22.46 26.90
N VAL A 284 15.28 21.23 27.40
CA VAL A 284 14.36 20.72 28.44
C VAL A 284 14.93 21.01 29.82
N SER A 285 16.21 20.72 30.04
CA SER A 285 16.92 21.00 31.30
C SER A 285 18.44 21.13 31.08
N GLY A 286 19.12 21.83 31.99
CA GLY A 286 20.57 22.06 31.93
C GLY A 286 20.94 23.35 31.19
N LYS A 287 22.21 23.46 30.78
CA LYS A 287 22.76 24.68 30.17
C LYS A 287 23.51 24.38 28.87
N ALA A 288 22.92 24.77 27.74
CA ALA A 288 23.53 24.66 26.42
C ALA A 288 24.44 25.84 26.13
N ARG A 289 25.55 25.57 25.44
CA ARG A 289 26.36 26.57 24.76
C ARG A 289 26.62 26.12 23.34
N MET A 290 26.35 27.01 22.39
CA MET A 290 26.64 26.82 20.98
C MET A 290 27.84 27.65 20.60
N ARG A 291 28.75 27.09 19.80
CA ARG A 291 29.76 27.86 19.06
C ARG A 291 29.57 27.66 17.57
N TRP A 292 29.77 28.69 16.76
CA TRP A 292 29.63 28.59 15.31
C TRP A 292 30.53 29.59 14.58
N GLY A 293 30.60 29.45 13.25
CA GLY A 293 31.46 30.25 12.38
C GLY A 293 32.63 29.44 11.81
N ASP A 294 33.32 30.01 10.83
CA ASP A 294 34.42 29.35 10.09
C ASP A 294 35.59 28.93 11.01
N ARG A 295 35.73 29.60 12.16
CA ARG A 295 36.68 29.29 13.23
C ARG A 295 35.99 29.09 14.58
N LEU A 296 34.68 28.83 14.61
CA LEU A 296 33.89 28.74 15.85
C LEU A 296 34.03 29.99 16.74
N GLU A 297 34.15 31.15 16.11
CA GLU A 297 34.44 32.43 16.74
C GLU A 297 33.23 33.07 17.41
N PHE A 298 32.01 32.60 17.15
CA PHE A 298 30.79 33.12 17.78
C PHE A 298 30.26 32.15 18.82
N THR A 299 29.64 32.66 19.88
CA THR A 299 29.04 31.85 20.95
C THR A 299 27.73 32.44 21.48
N ALA A 300 26.84 31.56 21.94
CA ALA A 300 25.62 31.90 22.66
C ALA A 300 25.25 30.76 23.62
N GLU A 301 24.55 31.08 24.70
CA GLU A 301 24.05 30.10 25.67
C GLU A 301 22.52 30.03 25.63
N ALA A 302 21.98 28.85 25.95
CA ALA A 302 20.54 28.62 26.04
C ALA A 302 20.22 27.77 27.29
N GLY A 303 19.12 28.08 27.96
CA GLY A 303 18.63 27.39 29.14
C GLY A 303 17.25 26.76 28.92
N PRO A 304 16.64 26.18 29.97
CA PRO A 304 15.35 25.50 29.86
C PRO A 304 14.27 26.41 29.29
N GLY A 305 13.58 25.94 28.25
CA GLY A 305 12.53 26.69 27.55
C GLY A 305 13.02 27.43 26.29
N ASP A 306 14.33 27.55 26.09
CA ASP A 306 14.90 28.22 24.93
C ASP A 306 14.94 27.31 23.69
N PHE A 307 14.87 27.94 22.52
CA PHE A 307 15.04 27.31 21.22
C PHE A 307 16.35 27.74 20.58
N ILE A 308 17.06 26.79 19.97
CA ILE A 308 18.25 27.02 19.15
C ILE A 308 17.90 26.60 17.73
N TYR A 309 18.08 27.50 16.78
CA TYR A 309 17.98 27.20 15.35
C TYR A 309 19.39 27.10 14.75
N VAL A 310 19.63 26.01 14.02
CA VAL A 310 20.87 25.79 13.28
C VAL A 310 20.52 25.72 11.78
N PRO A 311 20.93 26.73 10.99
CA PRO A 311 20.69 26.73 9.55
C PRO A 311 21.51 25.65 8.82
N PRO A 312 21.14 25.32 7.58
CA PRO A 312 21.89 24.39 6.74
C PRO A 312 23.36 24.82 6.60
N TYR A 313 24.25 23.83 6.56
CA TYR A 313 25.70 23.98 6.34
C TYR A 313 26.48 24.81 7.37
N VAL A 314 25.86 25.42 8.38
CA VAL A 314 26.57 26.21 9.39
C VAL A 314 27.50 25.31 10.21
N PRO A 315 28.83 25.56 10.20
CA PRO A 315 29.76 24.89 11.11
C PRO A 315 29.45 25.26 12.55
N HIS A 316 29.26 24.27 13.41
CA HIS A 316 28.95 24.51 14.82
C HIS A 316 29.47 23.42 15.76
N GLN A 317 29.46 23.75 17.05
CA GLN A 317 29.69 22.85 18.18
C GLN A 317 28.56 22.98 19.20
N GLU A 318 28.11 21.84 19.71
CA GLU A 318 27.19 21.73 20.84
C GLU A 318 28.00 21.43 22.10
N ILE A 319 27.78 22.21 23.15
CA ILE A 319 28.54 22.14 24.40
C ILE A 319 27.56 22.13 25.58
N ASN A 320 27.75 21.21 26.52
CA ASN A 320 27.15 21.34 27.84
C ASN A 320 28.02 22.28 28.69
N ALA A 321 27.49 23.46 29.00
CA ALA A 321 28.22 24.48 29.76
C ALA A 321 28.30 24.17 31.27
N SER A 322 27.54 23.19 31.75
CA SER A 322 27.63 22.71 33.14
C SER A 322 28.74 21.67 33.29
N ARG A 323 29.49 21.76 34.38
CA ARG A 323 30.52 20.77 34.75
C ARG A 323 29.97 19.60 35.55
N GLU A 324 28.73 19.72 36.04
CA GLU A 324 28.17 18.78 37.03
C GLU A 324 26.85 18.16 36.57
N GLU A 325 26.05 18.91 35.81
CA GLU A 325 24.70 18.49 35.42
C GLU A 325 24.62 18.10 33.94
N PRO A 326 23.82 17.09 33.57
CA PRO A 326 23.52 16.78 32.18
C PRO A 326 22.64 17.87 31.55
N LEU A 327 22.74 17.97 30.23
CA LEU A 327 21.87 18.80 29.39
C LEU A 327 20.94 17.89 28.60
N ASP A 328 19.64 18.11 28.73
CA ASP A 328 18.60 17.36 28.02
C ASP A 328 17.89 18.25 27.02
N CYS A 329 17.84 17.83 25.77
CA CYS A 329 17.18 18.57 24.70
C CYS A 329 16.31 17.65 23.82
N VAL A 330 15.34 18.26 23.15
CA VAL A 330 14.63 17.69 22.01
C VAL A 330 15.24 18.28 20.73
N ILE A 331 15.51 17.44 19.74
CA ILE A 331 16.02 17.87 18.44
C ILE A 331 14.98 17.53 17.37
N ILE A 332 14.71 18.48 16.48
CA ILE A 332 13.86 18.34 15.29
C ILE A 332 14.69 18.71 14.06
N ARG A 333 14.56 17.94 12.98
CA ARG A 333 15.23 18.18 11.70
C ARG A 333 14.28 18.11 10.52
N SER A 334 14.54 18.90 9.47
CA SER A 334 13.74 18.94 8.24
C SER A 334 14.03 17.79 7.23
N GLY A 335 14.77 16.76 7.65
CA GLY A 335 15.10 15.59 6.84
C GLY A 335 15.18 14.31 7.67
N GLN A 336 15.04 13.15 7.02
CA GLN A 336 15.09 11.84 7.68
C GLN A 336 16.51 11.34 7.96
N GLU A 337 17.48 11.79 7.15
CA GLU A 337 18.85 11.31 7.22
C GLU A 337 19.63 11.99 8.34
N PRO A 338 20.35 11.23 9.19
CA PRO A 338 21.21 11.80 10.22
C PRO A 338 22.53 12.29 9.59
N VAL A 339 22.45 13.34 8.78
CA VAL A 339 23.62 13.94 8.14
C VAL A 339 24.51 14.57 9.20
N VAL A 340 25.75 14.09 9.31
CA VAL A 340 26.80 14.69 10.14
C VAL A 340 28.08 14.71 9.33
N VAL A 341 28.56 15.90 9.02
CA VAL A 341 29.84 16.11 8.35
C VAL A 341 30.80 16.71 9.38
N ASN A 342 31.77 15.91 9.84
CA ASN A 342 32.78 16.35 10.78
C ASN A 342 33.80 17.27 10.10
N LEU A 343 34.18 18.34 10.78
CA LEU A 343 35.10 19.37 10.28
C LEU A 343 36.32 19.45 11.20
N ASP A 344 37.50 19.61 10.60
CA ASP A 344 38.74 19.90 11.33
C ASP A 344 38.94 21.42 11.39
N ILE A 345 38.37 22.04 12.43
CA ILE A 345 38.42 23.49 12.66
C ILE A 345 39.16 23.76 13.96
N ALA A 346 40.22 24.58 13.88
CA ALA A 346 40.87 25.14 15.06
C ALA A 346 39.98 26.26 15.67
N PRO A 347 39.46 26.11 16.90
CA PRO A 347 38.56 27.11 17.48
C PRO A 347 39.29 28.41 17.81
N ALA A 348 38.68 29.55 17.52
CA ALA A 348 39.17 30.85 17.93
C ALA A 348 39.08 31.01 19.46
N GLU A 349 40.08 31.60 20.10
CA GLU A 349 40.05 31.86 21.55
C GLU A 349 40.46 33.33 21.77
N ALA A 350 39.62 34.21 22.34
CA ALA A 350 38.26 33.99 22.87
C ALA A 350 37.14 34.19 21.82
N PRO A 351 36.02 33.43 21.88
CA PRO A 351 34.87 33.67 21.02
C PRO A 351 34.08 34.94 21.43
N GLU A 352 33.42 35.55 20.45
CA GLU A 352 32.51 36.68 20.60
C GLU A 352 31.10 36.20 21.01
N GLU A 353 30.54 36.76 22.08
CA GLU A 353 29.13 36.51 22.43
C GLU A 353 28.21 37.25 21.47
N VAL A 354 27.38 36.50 20.74
CA VAL A 354 26.42 37.05 19.79
C VAL A 354 25.01 36.73 20.27
N ARG A 355 24.19 37.77 20.46
CA ARG A 355 22.76 37.62 20.72
C ARG A 355 21.99 37.81 19.42
N TRP A 356 20.94 37.02 19.21
CA TRP A 356 20.06 37.25 18.08
C TRP A 356 19.40 38.63 18.21
N VAL A 357 19.60 39.49 17.22
CA VAL A 357 18.95 40.80 17.13
C VAL A 357 17.97 40.72 15.97
N ASP A 358 16.66 40.70 16.29
CA ASP A 358 15.63 40.81 15.27
C ASP A 358 15.54 42.26 14.79
N GLY A 359 15.75 42.49 13.50
CA GLY A 359 15.66 43.82 12.90
C GLY A 359 14.25 44.44 12.94
N LEU A 360 13.22 43.64 13.22
CA LEU A 360 11.81 44.06 13.24
C LEU A 360 11.26 44.40 14.63
N HIS A 361 11.93 44.00 15.71
CA HIS A 361 11.48 44.21 17.09
C HIS A 361 12.59 44.92 17.88
N ARG A 362 12.63 46.26 17.80
CA ARG A 362 13.50 47.11 18.64
C ARG A 362 12.83 47.52 19.94
#